data_AF-A0A378VW66-F1
#
_entry.id   AF-A0A378VW66-F1
#
_cell.length_a   1.000
_cell.length_b   1.000
_cell.length_c   1.000
_cell.angle_alpha   90.00
_cell.angle_beta   90.00
_cell.angle_gamma   90.00
#
_symmetry.space_group_name_H-M   'P 1'
#
loop_
_entity.id
_entity.type
_entity.pdbx_description
1 polymer ?
#
loop_
_entity_poly.entity_id
_entity_poly.type
_entity_poly.pdbx_seq_one_letter_code
_entity_poly.pdbx_strand_id
1 'polypeptide(L)'
;MLLGSEYTPQQLVIREDLRTRMAYCLVYEVKPLTDQEKIDALANMAAARQVTVDSEIFEYLLKHWRRDMDSLMMMLDTLDNYAVTMGKRITLPLLRQLLKQQETQ
;
A
#
# COMPACT_ATOMS: atom_id res chain seq x y z
N MET A 1 -24.42 -5.99 -4.57
CA MET A 1 -23.98 -4.65 -5.02
C MET A 1 -23.04 -4.11 -3.96
N LEU A 2 -21.82 -3.74 -4.33
CA LEU A 2 -20.83 -3.13 -3.43
C LEU A 2 -20.68 -1.65 -3.81
N LEU A 3 -20.57 -0.81 -2.80
CA LEU A 3 -20.45 0.65 -2.92
C LEU A 3 -19.32 1.09 -1.99
N GLY A 4 -18.47 2.01 -2.45
CA GLY A 4 -17.40 2.60 -1.64
C GLY A 4 -17.49 4.13 -1.69
N SER A 5 -17.21 4.78 -0.58
CA SER A 5 -17.09 6.23 -0.48
C SER A 5 -16.10 6.62 0.60
N GLU A 6 -15.52 7.82 0.48
CA GLU A 6 -14.62 8.39 1.50
C GLU A 6 -15.38 8.89 2.74
N TYR A 7 -16.71 9.00 2.66
CA TYR A 7 -17.58 9.51 3.71
C TYR A 7 -18.63 8.49 4.12
N THR A 8 -19.15 8.62 5.34
CA THR A 8 -20.30 7.80 5.80
C THR A 8 -21.56 8.14 4.99
N PRO A 9 -22.54 7.22 4.88
CA PRO A 9 -23.76 7.48 4.12
C PRO A 9 -24.49 8.77 4.53
N GLN A 10 -24.46 9.13 5.82
CA GLN A 10 -25.11 10.34 6.33
C GLN A 10 -24.45 11.64 5.84
N GLN A 11 -23.15 11.60 5.56
CA GLN A 11 -22.36 12.75 5.13
C GLN A 11 -22.33 12.92 3.60
N LEU A 12 -22.89 11.97 2.84
CA LEU A 12 -22.94 12.06 1.38
C LEU A 12 -23.92 13.17 0.93
N VAL A 13 -23.41 14.08 0.09
CA VAL A 13 -24.19 15.13 -0.58
C VAL A 13 -24.85 14.53 -1.83
N ILE A 14 -25.86 13.69 -1.61
CA ILE A 14 -26.65 13.02 -2.65
C ILE A 14 -28.16 13.15 -2.38
N ARG A 15 -28.98 12.73 -3.34
CA ARG A 15 -30.44 12.71 -3.20
C ARG A 15 -30.86 11.86 -1.98
N GLU A 16 -31.87 12.33 -1.26
CA GLU A 16 -32.28 11.78 0.04
C GLU A 16 -32.76 10.32 -0.04
N ASP A 17 -33.43 9.94 -1.12
CA ASP A 17 -33.86 8.56 -1.39
C ASP A 17 -32.67 7.60 -1.57
N LEU A 18 -31.57 8.07 -2.18
CA LEU A 18 -30.35 7.29 -2.31
C LEU A 18 -29.64 7.18 -0.96
N ARG A 19 -29.57 8.27 -0.21
CA ARG A 19 -28.98 8.29 1.14
C ARG A 19 -29.66 7.29 2.07
N THR A 20 -31.00 7.31 2.11
CA THR A 20 -31.79 6.38 2.94
C THR A 20 -31.67 4.94 2.46
N ARG A 21 -31.64 4.69 1.13
CA ARG A 21 -31.34 3.36 0.58
C ARG A 21 -29.97 2.83 0.99
N MET A 22 -28.94 3.69 1.02
CA MET A 22 -27.60 3.31 1.48
C MET A 22 -27.56 3.02 2.99
N ALA A 23 -28.40 3.67 3.80
CA ALA A 23 -28.51 3.38 5.22
C ALA A 23 -29.14 2.00 5.53
N TYR A 24 -29.94 1.45 4.61
CA TYR A 24 -30.43 0.07 4.71
C TYR A 24 -29.38 -0.98 4.29
N CYS A 25 -28.28 -0.56 3.66
CA CYS A 25 -27.17 -1.45 3.36
C CYS A 25 -26.28 -1.65 4.59
N LEU A 26 -25.53 -2.74 4.59
CA LEU A 26 -24.52 -2.99 5.61
C LEU A 26 -23.34 -2.06 5.40
N VAL A 27 -23.13 -1.15 6.37
CA VAL A 27 -22.06 -0.15 6.32
C VAL A 27 -20.86 -0.65 7.10
N TYR A 28 -19.72 -0.74 6.44
CA TYR A 28 -18.43 -1.02 7.08
C TYR A 28 -17.48 0.13 6.83
N GLU A 29 -16.74 0.52 7.87
CA GLU A 29 -15.64 1.46 7.78
C GLU A 29 -14.35 0.69 7.51
N VAL A 30 -13.62 1.05 6.45
CA VAL A 30 -12.29 0.50 6.17
C VAL A 30 -11.30 1.22 7.06
N LYS A 31 -10.78 0.51 8.06
CA LYS A 31 -9.77 1.06 8.97
C LYS A 31 -8.40 1.10 8.28
N PRO A 32 -7.59 2.13 8.55
CA PRO A 32 -6.21 2.15 8.10
C PRO A 32 -5.43 1.00 8.74
N LEU A 33 -4.50 0.43 7.98
CA LEU A 33 -3.57 -0.59 8.48
C LEU A 33 -2.60 0.04 9.49
N THR A 34 -2.32 -0.70 10.57
CA THR A 34 -1.19 -0.43 11.46
C THR A 34 0.13 -0.69 10.74
N ASP A 35 1.24 -0.16 11.26
CA ASP A 35 2.56 -0.35 10.63
C ASP A 35 2.93 -1.84 10.53
N GLN A 36 2.54 -2.67 11.50
CA GLN A 36 2.74 -4.13 11.43
C GLN A 36 1.91 -4.77 10.31
N GLU A 37 0.62 -4.42 10.23
CA GLU A 37 -0.26 -4.96 9.18
C GLU A 37 0.18 -4.50 7.78
N LYS A 38 0.81 -3.32 7.66
CA LYS A 38 1.43 -2.87 6.40
C LYS A 38 2.63 -3.74 6.03
N ILE A 39 3.51 -4.08 6.98
CA ILE A 39 4.63 -5.00 6.74
C ILE A 39 4.10 -6.35 6.27
N ASP A 40 3.11 -6.90 6.97
CA ASP A 40 2.53 -8.19 6.63
C ASP A 40 1.86 -8.14 5.25
N ALA A 41 1.17 -7.04 4.91
CA ALA A 41 0.59 -6.83 3.59
C ALA A 41 1.67 -6.79 2.50
N LEU A 42 2.75 -6.01 2.69
CA LEU A 42 3.86 -5.93 1.75
C LEU A 42 4.58 -7.27 1.57
N ALA A 43 4.79 -8.01 2.65
CA ALA A 43 5.38 -9.34 2.63
C ALA A 43 4.50 -10.33 1.85
N ASN A 44 3.18 -10.32 2.09
CA ASN A 44 2.22 -11.14 1.35
C ASN A 44 2.20 -10.79 -0.14
N MET A 45 2.30 -9.51 -0.48
CA MET A 45 2.37 -9.05 -1.86
C MET A 45 3.67 -9.46 -2.56
N ALA A 46 4.81 -9.35 -1.88
CA ALA A 46 6.09 -9.84 -2.39
C ALA A 46 6.04 -11.35 -2.62
N ALA A 47 5.49 -12.11 -1.66
CA ALA A 47 5.30 -13.54 -1.77
C ALA A 47 4.37 -13.93 -2.93
N ALA A 48 3.29 -13.19 -3.15
CA ALA A 48 2.38 -13.38 -4.29
C ALA A 48 3.08 -13.18 -5.64
N ARG A 49 4.14 -12.35 -5.68
CA ARG A 49 5.00 -12.11 -6.85
C ARG A 49 6.21 -13.07 -6.91
N GLN A 50 6.30 -14.03 -5.99
CA GLN A 50 7.44 -14.95 -5.83
C GLN A 50 8.77 -14.23 -5.55
N VAL A 51 8.70 -13.02 -5.01
CA VAL A 51 9.84 -12.19 -4.66
C VAL A 51 10.17 -12.42 -3.18
N THR A 52 11.39 -12.86 -2.91
CA THR A 52 11.87 -13.01 -1.52
C THR A 52 12.50 -11.70 -1.06
N VAL A 53 11.87 -11.07 -0.06
CA VAL A 53 12.34 -9.82 0.55
C VAL A 53 12.45 -10.04 2.05
N ASP A 54 13.55 -9.59 2.65
CA ASP A 54 13.75 -9.65 4.10
C ASP A 54 12.81 -8.67 4.81
N SER A 55 12.24 -9.07 5.95
CA SER A 55 11.38 -8.22 6.77
C SER A 55 12.04 -6.89 7.16
N GLU A 56 13.36 -6.89 7.37
CA GLU A 56 14.11 -5.68 7.73
C GLU A 56 14.05 -4.61 6.62
N ILE A 57 13.89 -5.02 5.36
CA ILE A 57 13.74 -4.12 4.22
C ILE A 57 12.38 -3.40 4.27
N PHE A 58 11.30 -4.09 4.66
CA PHE A 58 9.98 -3.49 4.81
C PHE A 58 9.93 -2.50 5.98
N GLU A 59 10.57 -2.84 7.11
CA GLU A 59 10.71 -1.91 8.23
C GLU A 59 11.47 -0.64 7.84
N TYR A 60 12.56 -0.80 7.08
CA TYR A 60 13.34 0.33 6.59
C TYR A 60 12.53 1.20 5.62
N LEU A 61 11.79 0.57 4.71
CA LEU A 61 10.92 1.27 3.77
C LEU A 61 9.87 2.12 4.50
N LEU A 62 9.20 1.57 5.51
CA LEU A 62 8.20 2.33 6.30
C LEU A 62 8.79 3.48 7.12
N LYS A 63 10.07 3.38 7.51
CA LYS A 63 10.77 4.44 8.26
C LYS A 63 11.28 5.55 7.35
N HIS A 64 11.67 5.25 6.12
CA HIS A 64 12.37 6.17 5.21
C HIS A 64 11.57 6.57 3.97
N TRP A 65 10.37 6.03 3.78
CA TRP A 65 9.47 6.37 2.67
C TRP A 65 8.08 6.78 3.16
N ARG A 66 7.22 7.20 2.23
CA ARG A 66 5.83 7.52 2.53
C ARG A 66 5.08 6.30 3.06
N ARG A 67 4.20 6.51 4.04
CA ARG A 67 3.48 5.44 4.77
C ARG A 67 2.12 5.08 4.18
N ASP A 68 1.78 5.61 3.01
CA ASP A 68 0.58 5.23 2.27
C ASP A 68 0.84 3.93 1.50
N MET A 69 -0.15 3.04 1.49
CA MET A 69 0.01 1.72 0.87
C MET A 69 0.25 1.81 -0.64
N ASP A 70 -0.34 2.78 -1.33
CA ASP A 70 -0.15 2.96 -2.76
C ASP A 70 1.31 3.28 -3.10
N SER A 71 1.94 4.23 -2.39
CA SER A 71 3.36 4.56 -2.59
C SER A 71 4.27 3.42 -2.17
N LEU A 72 3.94 2.68 -1.10
CA LEU A 72 4.73 1.52 -0.68
C LEU A 72 4.68 0.40 -1.71
N MET A 73 3.50 0.13 -2.28
CA MET A 73 3.32 -0.83 -3.36
C MET A 73 4.08 -0.42 -4.62
N MET A 74 3.96 0.85 -5.05
CA MET A 74 4.70 1.35 -6.20
C MET A 74 6.22 1.25 -6.01
N MET A 75 6.72 1.53 -4.81
CA MET A 75 8.14 1.38 -4.51
C MET A 75 8.60 -0.08 -4.51
N LEU A 76 7.79 -1.00 -3.98
CA LEU A 76 8.08 -2.43 -4.03
C LEU A 76 8.15 -2.92 -5.49
N ASP A 77 7.22 -2.48 -6.33
CA ASP A 77 7.20 -2.82 -7.77
C ASP A 77 8.39 -2.23 -8.51
N THR A 78 8.78 -1.00 -8.17
CA THR A 78 9.97 -0.36 -8.73
C THR A 78 11.24 -1.10 -8.31
N LEU A 79 11.33 -1.50 -7.03
CA LEU A 79 12.46 -2.23 -6.49
C LEU A 79 12.62 -3.60 -7.16
N ASP A 80 11.51 -4.31 -7.36
CA ASP A 80 11.49 -5.62 -8.02
C ASP A 80 11.97 -5.50 -9.48
N ASN A 81 11.40 -4.58 -10.25
CA ASN A 81 11.82 -4.31 -11.62
C ASN A 81 13.30 -3.91 -11.71
N TYR A 82 13.77 -3.09 -10.76
CA TYR A 82 15.17 -2.66 -10.70
C TYR A 82 16.12 -3.83 -10.40
N ALA A 83 15.74 -4.70 -9.46
CA ALA A 83 16.51 -5.89 -9.11
C ALA A 83 16.62 -6.87 -10.30
N VAL A 84 15.52 -7.09 -11.00
CA VAL A 84 15.47 -7.90 -12.23
C VAL A 84 16.37 -7.30 -13.32
N THR A 85 16.28 -5.99 -13.54
CA THR A 85 17.09 -5.27 -14.55
C THR A 85 18.59 -5.38 -14.27
N MET A 86 18.98 -5.33 -13.00
CA MET A 86 20.38 -5.49 -12.58
C MET A 86 20.83 -6.94 -12.43
N GLY A 87 19.92 -7.92 -12.54
CA GLY A 87 20.20 -9.33 -12.25
C GLY A 87 20.66 -9.56 -10.80
N LYS A 88 20.24 -8.70 -9.86
CA LYS A 88 20.65 -8.74 -8.45
C LYS A 88 19.47 -9.18 -7.58
N ARG A 89 19.79 -9.77 -6.41
CA ARG A 89 18.79 -10.01 -5.37
C ARG A 89 18.39 -8.69 -4.69
N ILE A 90 17.15 -8.63 -4.22
CA ILE A 90 16.66 -7.52 -3.41
C ILE A 90 17.40 -7.53 -2.07
N THR A 91 18.03 -6.39 -1.76
CA THR A 91 18.85 -6.21 -0.56
C THR A 91 18.69 -4.79 -0.03
N LEU A 92 18.98 -4.58 1.25
CA LEU A 92 18.88 -3.26 1.88
C LEU A 92 19.74 -2.17 1.18
N PRO A 93 20.98 -2.44 0.74
CA PRO A 93 21.77 -1.44 0.00
C PRO A 93 21.13 -1.04 -1.34
N LEU A 94 20.49 -1.99 -2.04
CA LEU A 94 19.79 -1.73 -3.30
C LEU A 94 18.59 -0.81 -3.07
N LEU A 95 17.80 -1.07 -2.04
CA LEU A 95 16.68 -0.21 -1.65
C LEU A 95 17.16 1.20 -1.31
N ARG A 96 18.23 1.35 -0.53
CA ARG A 96 18.80 2.67 -0.20
C ARG A 96 19.25 3.44 -1.44
N GLN A 97 19.85 2.75 -2.41
CA GLN A 97 20.25 3.38 -3.66
C GLN A 97 19.03 3.88 -4.45
N LEU A 98 17.97 3.06 -4.54
CA LEU A 98 16.73 3.44 -5.22
C LEU A 98 16.02 4.61 -4.53
N LEU A 99 15.91 4.58 -3.20
CA LEU A 99 15.31 5.66 -2.41
C LEU A 99 16.03 7.00 -2.67
N LYS A 100 17.37 7.02 -2.67
CA LYS A 100 18.14 8.22 -2.99
C LYS A 100 17.89 8.75 -4.40
N GLN A 101 17.69 7.85 -5.37
CA GLN A 101 17.38 8.25 -6.75
C GLN A 101 15.98 8.87 -6.86
N GLN A 102 15.02 8.38 -6.07
CA GLN A 102 13.66 8.91 -6.02
C GLN A 102 13.56 10.23 -5.22
N GLU A 103 14.41 10.45 -4.22
CA GLU A 103 14.50 11.73 -3.49
C GLU A 103 15.12 12.87 -4.32
N THR A 104 15.86 12.54 -5.39
CA THR A 104 16.54 13.52 -6.25
C THR A 104 15.66 13.95 -7.44
N GLN A 105 14.45 13.41 -7.58
CA GLN A 105 13.44 13.77 -8.59
C GLN A 105 12.26 14.52 -7.97
#